data_AF-A0A5J4WF61-F1
#
_entry.id   AF-A0A5J4WF61-F1
#
_cell.length_a   1.000
_cell.length_b   1.000
_cell.length_c   1.000
_cell.angle_alpha   90.00
_cell.angle_beta   90.00
_cell.angle_gamma   90.00
#
_symmetry.space_group_name_H-M   'P 1'
#
loop_
_entity.id
_entity.type
_entity.pdbx_description
1 polymer ?
#
loop_
_entity_poly.entity_id
_entity_poly.type
_entity_poly.pdbx_seq_one_letter_code
_entity_poly.pdbx_strand_id
1 'polypeptide(L)'
;MSNTKKYKTFLLSKKRWHVGLTANILKVKRDEAQHANEEENIRNHQIISGQEQRLDELRKRAQIDNNYQEDEASTSNQSQSMKYKQEQMQQKLAQGKPQTFKSVQETPWYCRLEDNSGKTVIAKEQ
;
A
#
# COMPACT_ATOMS: atom_id res chain seq x y z
N MET A 1 69.60 19.40 29.24
CA MET A 1 68.63 18.28 29.22
C MET A 1 69.35 17.01 29.69
N SER A 2 68.85 16.32 30.72
CA SER A 2 69.48 15.11 31.25
C SER A 2 69.47 13.97 30.22
N ASN A 3 70.61 13.28 30.06
CA ASN A 3 70.82 12.21 29.08
C ASN A 3 69.76 11.10 29.19
N THR A 4 69.29 10.79 30.39
CA THR A 4 68.26 9.77 30.65
C THR A 4 66.94 10.03 29.94
N LYS A 5 66.54 11.30 29.78
CA LYS A 5 65.32 11.66 29.04
C LYS A 5 65.44 11.34 27.55
N LYS A 6 66.61 11.58 26.94
CA LYS A 6 66.87 11.27 25.52
C LYS A 6 66.82 9.77 25.24
N TYR A 7 67.38 8.96 26.14
CA TYR A 7 67.34 7.50 26.01
C TYR A 7 65.92 6.95 26.19
N LYS A 8 65.13 7.52 27.11
CA LYS A 8 63.73 7.13 27.31
C LYS A 8 62.89 7.39 26.06
N THR A 9 62.98 8.58 25.45
CA THR A 9 62.23 8.89 24.23
C THR A 9 62.68 8.04 23.04
N PHE A 10 63.98 7.75 22.92
CA PHE A 10 64.52 6.85 21.89
C PHE A 10 64.04 5.40 22.06
N LEU A 11 63.93 4.90 23.29
CA LEU A 11 63.44 3.55 23.54
C LEU A 11 61.93 3.45 23.24
N LEU A 12 61.19 4.50 23.55
CA LEU A 12 59.75 4.59 23.28
C LEU A 12 59.47 4.66 21.78
N SER A 13 60.25 5.41 20.99
CA SER A 13 60.03 5.51 19.54
C SER A 13 60.19 4.18 18.80
N LYS A 14 60.89 3.20 19.38
CA LYS A 14 61.02 1.84 18.84
C LYS A 14 59.83 0.94 19.15
N LYS A 15 58.92 1.33 20.03
CA LYS A 15 57.78 0.51 20.42
C LYS A 15 56.67 0.62 19.38
N ARG A 16 56.06 -0.52 19.02
CA ARG A 16 55.02 -0.62 17.98
C ARG A 16 53.81 0.29 18.20
N TRP A 17 53.48 0.60 19.44
CA TRP A 17 52.35 1.47 19.81
C TRP A 17 52.69 2.96 19.80
N HIS A 18 53.96 3.33 19.58
CA HIS A 18 54.39 4.71 19.70
C HIS A 18 53.75 5.59 18.61
N VAL A 19 53.08 6.66 19.03
CA VAL A 19 52.28 7.52 18.15
C VAL A 19 53.11 8.23 17.07
N GLY A 20 54.38 8.54 17.35
CA GLY A 20 55.28 9.19 16.40
C GLY A 20 55.84 8.26 15.31
N LEU A 21 55.52 6.95 15.33
CA LEU A 21 55.92 6.05 14.25
C LEU A 21 55.12 6.37 12.99
N THR A 22 55.80 6.48 11.84
CA THR A 22 55.17 6.73 10.54
C THR A 22 54.04 5.74 10.24
N ALA A 23 54.22 4.46 10.59
CA ALA A 23 53.19 3.44 10.42
C ALA A 23 51.90 3.74 11.22
N ASN A 24 52.02 4.28 12.44
CA ASN A 24 50.88 4.62 13.28
C ASN A 24 50.24 5.93 12.82
N ILE A 25 51.04 6.91 12.41
CA ILE A 25 50.54 8.15 11.80
C ILE A 25 49.71 7.83 10.55
N LEU A 26 50.19 6.93 9.68
CA LEU A 26 49.47 6.52 8.48
C LEU A 26 48.19 5.72 8.80
N LYS A 27 48.17 4.94 9.88
CA LYS A 27 46.93 4.29 10.35
C LYS A 27 45.91 5.32 10.79
N VAL A 28 46.30 6.24 11.67
CA VAL A 28 45.42 7.32 12.14
C VAL A 28 44.85 8.11 10.95
N LYS A 29 45.69 8.53 9.99
CA LYS A 29 45.21 9.23 8.79
C LYS A 29 44.23 8.42 7.96
N ARG A 30 44.43 7.10 7.84
CA ARG A 30 43.50 6.22 7.12
C ARG A 30 42.17 6.13 7.86
N ASP A 31 42.23 5.92 9.17
CA ASP A 31 41.05 5.76 10.01
C ASP A 31 40.25 7.07 10.05
N GLU A 32 40.92 8.22 10.13
CA GLU A 32 40.31 9.56 10.01
C GLU A 32 39.63 9.76 8.64
N ALA A 33 40.29 9.37 7.55
CA ALA A 33 39.70 9.46 6.21
C ALA A 33 38.50 8.52 6.02
N GLN A 34 38.55 7.32 6.63
CA GLN A 34 37.42 6.38 6.63
C GLN A 34 36.24 6.94 7.41
N HIS A 35 36.49 7.48 8.60
CA HIS A 35 35.43 8.08 9.43
C HIS A 35 34.77 9.27 8.75
N ALA A 36 35.56 10.12 8.08
CA ALA A 36 35.01 11.25 7.32
C ALA A 36 34.07 10.79 6.18
N ASN A 37 34.44 9.73 5.45
CA ASN A 37 33.60 9.16 4.40
C ASN A 37 32.35 8.47 4.97
N GLU A 38 32.46 7.80 6.11
CA GLU A 38 31.34 7.14 6.76
C GLU A 38 30.28 8.15 7.24
N GLU A 39 30.70 9.28 7.81
CA GLU A 39 29.79 10.37 8.16
C GLU A 39 29.04 10.94 6.93
N GLU A 40 29.71 11.07 5.78
CA GLU A 40 29.09 11.51 4.54
C GLU A 40 28.06 10.50 4.04
N ASN A 41 28.40 9.21 4.05
CA ASN A 41 27.48 8.14 3.65
C ASN A 41 26.24 8.07 4.55
N ILE A 42 26.40 8.25 5.86
CA ILE A 42 25.27 8.31 6.80
C ILE A 42 24.35 9.48 6.46
N ARG A 43 24.89 10.68 6.18
CA ARG A 43 24.08 11.84 5.78
C ARG A 43 23.34 11.58 4.46
N ASN A 44 24.01 11.00 3.48
CA ASN A 44 23.40 10.67 2.18
C ASN A 44 22.25 9.66 2.36
N HIS A 45 22.44 8.62 3.16
CA HIS A 45 21.38 7.67 3.48
C HIS A 45 20.18 8.30 4.19
N GLN A 46 20.42 9.23 5.12
CA GLN A 46 19.34 9.96 5.79
C GLN A 46 18.54 10.82 4.81
N ILE A 47 19.22 11.49 3.87
CA ILE A 47 18.56 12.30 2.82
C ILE A 47 17.70 11.40 1.93
N ILE A 48 18.24 10.27 1.45
CA ILE A 48 17.50 9.32 0.60
C ILE A 48 16.30 8.76 1.35
N SER A 49 16.49 8.32 2.60
CA SER A 49 15.41 7.79 3.43
C SER A 49 14.27 8.81 3.63
N GLY A 50 14.61 10.09 3.86
CA GLY A 50 13.61 11.16 3.95
C GLY A 50 12.89 11.42 2.62
N GLN A 51 13.59 11.32 1.48
CA GLN A 51 12.98 11.45 0.16
C GLN A 51 12.04 10.27 -0.16
N GLU A 52 12.44 9.05 0.18
CA GLU A 52 11.62 7.85 0.01
C GLU A 52 10.33 7.92 0.84
N GLN A 53 10.43 8.34 2.11
CA GLN A 53 9.24 8.57 2.95
C GLN A 53 8.29 9.59 2.33
N ARG A 54 8.82 10.71 1.82
CA ARG A 54 8.01 11.73 1.13
C ARG A 54 7.34 11.17 -0.13
N LEU A 55 8.04 10.35 -0.92
CA LEU A 55 7.46 9.72 -2.11
C LEU A 55 6.37 8.72 -1.74
N ASP A 56 6.55 7.95 -0.68
CA ASP A 56 5.54 7.01 -0.18
C ASP A 56 4.29 7.73 0.33
N GLU A 57 4.43 8.86 1.01
CA GLU A 57 3.30 9.71 1.38
C GLU A 57 2.55 10.24 0.15
N LEU A 58 3.27 10.73 -0.86
CA LEU A 58 2.67 11.18 -2.11
C LEU A 58 1.97 10.05 -2.85
N ARG A 59 2.55 8.85 -2.87
CA ARG A 59 1.92 7.66 -3.47
C ARG A 59 0.62 7.29 -2.75
N LYS A 60 0.62 7.30 -1.42
CA LYS A 60 -0.59 7.06 -0.61
C LYS A 60 -1.67 8.11 -0.89
N ARG A 61 -1.31 9.40 -0.96
CA ARG A 61 -2.25 10.47 -1.30
C ARG A 61 -2.83 10.30 -2.70
N ALA A 62 -1.98 10.05 -3.70
CA ALA A 62 -2.43 9.82 -5.07
C ALA A 62 -3.35 8.60 -5.18
N GLN A 63 -3.11 7.54 -4.40
CA GLN A 63 -3.99 6.37 -4.37
C GLN A 63 -5.36 6.71 -3.79
N ILE A 64 -5.41 7.54 -2.75
CA ILE A 64 -6.66 8.04 -2.16
C ILE A 64 -7.43 8.88 -3.20
N ASP A 65 -6.77 9.81 -3.88
CA ASP A 65 -7.40 10.67 -4.90
C ASP A 65 -7.95 9.85 -6.08
N ASN A 66 -7.20 8.85 -6.56
CA ASN A 66 -7.67 7.95 -7.62
C ASN A 66 -8.88 7.10 -7.16
N ASN A 67 -8.89 6.63 -5.91
CA ASN A 67 -10.01 5.84 -5.39
C ASN A 67 -11.29 6.70 -5.30
N TYR A 68 -11.18 7.93 -4.82
CA TYR A 68 -12.31 8.88 -4.85
C TYR A 68 -12.80 9.16 -6.28
N GLN A 69 -11.88 9.23 -7.24
CA GLN A 69 -12.23 9.49 -8.63
C GLN A 69 -12.88 8.28 -9.33
N GLU A 70 -12.50 7.05 -8.96
CA GLU A 70 -13.17 5.81 -9.38
C GLU A 70 -14.57 5.67 -8.77
N ASP A 71 -14.75 6.06 -7.51
CA ASP A 71 -16.05 6.03 -6.83
C ASP A 71 -17.06 7.04 -7.42
N GLU A 72 -16.61 8.26 -7.74
CA GLU A 72 -17.43 9.28 -8.42
C GLU A 72 -17.79 8.88 -9.86
N ALA A 73 -16.83 8.31 -10.62
CA ALA A 73 -17.08 7.80 -11.95
C ALA A 73 -18.05 6.60 -11.96
N SER A 74 -17.92 5.70 -10.98
CA SER A 74 -18.80 4.54 -10.81
C SER A 74 -20.22 4.94 -10.44
N THR A 75 -20.39 5.92 -9.55
CA THR A 75 -21.69 6.46 -9.13
C THR A 75 -22.39 7.20 -10.27
N SER A 76 -21.63 7.95 -11.07
CA SER A 76 -22.14 8.65 -12.26
C SER A 76 -22.61 7.66 -13.34
N ASN A 77 -21.83 6.62 -13.63
CA ASN A 77 -22.18 5.58 -14.60
C ASN A 77 -23.40 4.74 -14.16
N GLN A 78 -23.51 4.44 -12.86
CA GLN A 78 -24.67 3.73 -12.30
C GLN A 78 -25.95 4.57 -12.40
N SER A 79 -25.85 5.88 -12.12
CA SER A 79 -26.97 6.82 -12.23
C SER A 79 -27.47 6.97 -13.67
N GLN A 80 -26.55 7.03 -14.65
CA GLN A 80 -26.90 7.06 -16.07
C GLN A 80 -27.58 5.76 -16.55
N SER A 81 -27.07 4.61 -16.10
CA SER A 81 -27.66 3.30 -16.42
C SER A 81 -29.08 3.14 -15.86
N MET A 82 -29.32 3.60 -14.62
CA MET A 82 -30.64 3.58 -13.99
C MET A 82 -31.63 4.51 -14.71
N LYS A 83 -31.19 5.72 -15.07
CA LYS A 83 -32.02 6.66 -15.84
C LYS A 83 -32.42 6.09 -17.20
N TYR A 84 -31.48 5.48 -17.92
CA TYR A 84 -31.75 4.83 -19.20
C TYR A 84 -32.77 3.69 -19.07
N LYS A 85 -32.64 2.84 -18.04
CA LYS A 85 -33.62 1.77 -17.76
C LYS A 85 -35.01 2.32 -17.44
N GLN A 86 -35.07 3.43 -16.71
CA GLN A 86 -36.32 4.08 -16.34
C GLN A 86 -37.02 4.70 -17.57
N GLU A 87 -36.27 5.36 -18.46
CA GLU A 87 -36.80 5.90 -19.72
C GLU A 87 -37.31 4.79 -20.65
N GLN A 88 -36.60 3.67 -20.76
CA GLN A 88 -37.05 2.50 -21.51
C GLN A 88 -38.37 1.93 -20.97
N MET A 89 -38.54 1.89 -19.64
CA MET A 89 -39.79 1.45 -19.01
C MET A 89 -40.94 2.41 -19.32
N GLN A 90 -40.70 3.71 -19.22
CA GLN A 90 -41.70 4.74 -19.53
C GLN A 90 -42.10 4.72 -21.02
N GLN A 91 -41.15 4.50 -21.93
CA GLN A 91 -41.44 4.34 -23.36
C GLN A 91 -42.30 3.10 -23.63
N LYS A 92 -42.01 1.96 -22.97
CA LYS A 92 -42.85 0.75 -23.08
C LYS A 92 -44.27 0.96 -22.56
N LEU A 93 -44.44 1.73 -21.49
CA LEU A 93 -45.76 2.10 -20.96
C LEU A 93 -46.50 3.07 -21.90
N ALA A 94 -45.80 4.07 -22.46
CA ALA A 94 -46.37 5.04 -23.39
C ALA A 94 -46.75 4.44 -24.76
N GLN A 95 -46.03 3.41 -25.21
CA GLN A 95 -46.31 2.71 -26.47
C GLN A 95 -47.49 1.72 -26.38
N GLY A 96 -48.18 1.64 -25.23
CA GLY A 96 -49.59 1.25 -25.13
C GLY A 96 -50.05 0.12 -26.03
N LYS A 97 -49.35 -1.03 -26.05
CA LYS A 97 -49.94 -2.27 -26.54
C LYS A 97 -50.76 -2.88 -25.41
N PRO A 98 -52.08 -3.10 -25.58
CA PRO A 98 -52.87 -3.77 -24.56
C PRO A 98 -52.31 -5.19 -24.40
N GLN A 99 -51.62 -5.44 -23.28
CA GLN A 99 -51.49 -6.79 -22.78
C GLN A 99 -52.90 -7.24 -22.41
N THR A 100 -53.51 -8.06 -23.25
CA THR A 100 -54.68 -8.83 -22.85
C THR A 100 -54.25 -9.67 -21.66
N PHE A 101 -54.64 -9.23 -20.46
CA PHE A 101 -54.57 -10.03 -19.25
C PHE A 101 -55.49 -11.23 -19.47
N LYS A 102 -54.91 -12.35 -19.92
CA LYS A 102 -55.60 -13.64 -19.81
C LYS A 102 -55.60 -13.95 -18.33
N SER A 103 -56.75 -13.75 -17.69
CA SER A 103 -57.01 -14.28 -16.35
C SER A 103 -56.83 -15.80 -16.43
N VAL A 104 -55.64 -16.27 -16.05
CA VAL A 104 -55.46 -17.67 -15.73
C VAL A 104 -56.28 -17.88 -14.47
N GLN A 105 -57.33 -18.68 -14.61
CA GLN A 105 -58.19 -19.08 -13.49
C GLN A 105 -57.32 -19.53 -12.32
N GLU A 106 -57.66 -19.01 -11.15
CA GLU A 106 -57.06 -19.34 -9.87
C GLU A 106 -56.99 -20.85 -9.67
N THR A 107 -55.79 -21.41 -9.69
CA THR A 107 -55.53 -22.70 -9.06
C THR A 107 -55.24 -22.47 -7.57
N PRO A 108 -55.97 -23.12 -6.65
CA PRO A 108 -55.88 -22.82 -5.24
C PRO A 108 -54.59 -23.40 -4.62
N TRP A 109 -53.93 -22.55 -3.83
CA TRP A 109 -53.08 -22.85 -2.67
C TRP A 109 -52.30 -24.16 -2.66
N TYR A 110 -51.05 -24.12 -3.11
CA TYR A 110 -49.98 -24.91 -2.51
C TYR A 110 -48.66 -24.13 -2.57
N CYS A 111 -48.10 -23.79 -1.40
CA CYS A 111 -46.74 -23.27 -1.29
C CYS A 111 -45.78 -24.43 -1.55
N ARG A 112 -45.15 -24.44 -2.72
CA ARG A 112 -44.05 -25.37 -3.00
C ARG A 112 -42.76 -24.78 -2.44
N LEU A 113 -42.37 -25.22 -1.25
CA LEU A 113 -41.01 -25.08 -0.74
C LEU A 113 -40.20 -26.30 -1.20
N GLU A 114 -39.22 -26.09 -2.08
CA GLU A 114 -38.26 -27.12 -2.45
C GLU A 114 -37.02 -26.97 -1.57
N ASP A 115 -36.76 -27.96 -0.72
CA ASP A 115 -35.44 -28.12 -0.12
C ASP A 115 -34.49 -28.76 -1.16
N ASN A 116 -33.21 -28.39 -1.14
CA ASN A 116 -32.14 -28.72 -2.11
C ASN A 116 -31.84 -30.22 -2.34
N SER A 117 -32.75 -31.14 -1.99
CA SER A 117 -32.62 -32.59 -2.17
C SER A 117 -33.74 -33.24 -3.00
N GLY A 118 -34.69 -32.46 -3.55
CA GLY A 118 -35.60 -32.93 -4.60
C GLY A 118 -36.63 -33.98 -4.20
N LYS A 119 -36.99 -34.09 -2.91
CA LYS A 119 -38.10 -34.95 -2.44
C LYS A 119 -39.26 -34.11 -1.91
N THR A 120 -40.44 -34.29 -2.49
CA THR A 120 -41.69 -33.65 -2.05
C THR A 120 -42.34 -34.45 -0.91
N VAL A 121 -42.52 -33.84 0.26
CA VAL A 121 -43.36 -34.37 1.34
C VAL A 121 -44.55 -33.43 1.51
N ILE A 122 -45.76 -33.94 1.34
CA ILE A 122 -47.00 -33.17 1.48
C ILE A 122 -47.47 -33.31 2.94
N ALA A 123 -47.31 -32.26 3.74
CA ALA A 123 -47.91 -32.22 5.08
C ALA A 123 -49.29 -31.54 5.01
N LYS A 124 -50.33 -32.22 5.51
CA LYS A 124 -51.64 -31.62 5.78
C LYS A 124 -51.60 -31.06 7.21
N GLU A 125 -51.82 -29.77 7.38
CA GLU A 125 -52.14 -29.18 8.70
C GLU A 125 -53.53 -29.67 9.14
N GLN A 126 -53.63 -30.10 10.40
CA GLN A 126 -54.89 -30.23 11.16
C GLN A 126 -54.88 -29.18 12.27
#